data_AF-A0A3S5IUQ0-F1
#
_entry.id   AF-A0A3S5IUQ0-F1
#
_cell.length_a   1.000
_cell.length_b   1.000
_cell.length_c   1.000
_cell.angle_alpha   90.00
_cell.angle_beta   90.00
_cell.angle_gamma   90.00
#
_symmetry.space_group_name_H-M   'P 1'
#
loop_
_entity.id
_entity.type
_entity.pdbx_description
1 polymer ?
#
loop_
_entity_poly.entity_id
_entity_poly.type
_entity_poly.pdbx_seq_one_letter_code
_entity_poly.pdbx_strand_id
1 'polypeptide(L)'
;MGHSREHPAAHNHRELVLMQHRIASFLMVFSVIVVAFFVLIVSIQKEDTSCQTRADAAAYSVYAQTTGKHDTLVSDLVAALKSHGVHAEPSEAAANATWRIDVFDTHQKTLLTSGFRLLRQSGDVDWLWRLRYLEHSICRPERKLSMEALPNVDSEKVSYHVTAINTRGGRAFLYQADVLTRDRDRITTFPELQSLFPGFNAKSASLQMVATDSVEVSRRFAAELYYGASPLDIELLVDQRKPAAGGTAYWQIALSTKSILAEEALRDVRGIVAEWAGNTSVLCHPSKCGAGYDDPFLQC
;
A
#
# COMPACT_ATOMS: atom_id res chain seq x y z
N MET A 1 94.72 2.22 12.07
CA MET A 1 93.95 3.27 11.34
C MET A 1 93.25 2.54 10.21
N GLY A 2 91.95 2.30 10.16
CA GLY A 2 90.81 3.04 10.69
C GLY A 2 89.89 3.33 9.51
N HIS A 3 89.18 2.32 8.99
CA HIS A 3 88.04 2.54 8.10
C HIS A 3 86.79 1.98 8.77
N SER A 4 85.99 2.92 9.25
CA SER A 4 84.70 2.73 9.91
C SER A 4 83.76 1.90 9.05
N ARG A 5 83.14 0.90 9.68
CA ARG A 5 81.93 0.23 9.19
C ARG A 5 80.80 1.26 9.16
N GLU A 6 80.48 1.79 7.99
CA GLU A 6 79.26 2.55 7.78
C GLU A 6 78.08 1.61 7.51
N HIS A 7 77.26 1.47 8.57
CA HIS A 7 75.79 1.37 8.62
C HIS A 7 75.00 0.41 7.69
N PRO A 8 74.75 -0.84 8.13
CA PRO A 8 73.56 -1.61 7.74
C PRO A 8 72.27 -1.11 8.43
N ALA A 9 72.38 -0.46 9.61
CA ALA A 9 71.24 -0.01 10.41
C ALA A 9 70.45 1.15 9.77
N ALA A 10 71.10 2.01 8.98
CA ALA A 10 70.45 3.13 8.31
C ALA A 10 69.57 2.69 7.12
N HIS A 11 69.91 1.58 6.45
CA HIS A 11 69.12 1.06 5.33
C HIS A 11 67.80 0.42 5.79
N ASN A 12 67.85 -0.40 6.85
CA ASN A 12 66.67 -1.02 7.43
C ASN A 12 65.67 0.01 8.00
N HIS A 13 66.17 1.12 8.58
CA HIS A 13 65.31 2.19 9.08
C HIS A 13 64.61 2.94 7.93
N ARG A 14 65.30 3.17 6.81
CA ARG A 14 64.72 3.80 5.61
C ARG A 14 63.63 2.94 4.98
N GLU A 15 63.81 1.63 4.92
CA GLU A 15 62.79 0.70 4.40
C GLU A 15 61.56 0.61 5.31
N LEU A 16 61.75 0.59 6.64
CA LEU A 16 60.66 0.65 7.62
C LEU A 16 59.85 1.94 7.49
N VAL A 17 60.51 3.09 7.36
CA VAL A 17 59.84 4.39 7.15
C VAL A 17 59.07 4.42 5.83
N LEU A 18 59.64 3.87 4.74
CA LEU A 18 58.96 3.77 3.45
C LEU A 18 57.75 2.82 3.50
N MET A 19 57.84 1.68 4.20
CA MET A 19 56.70 0.78 4.41
C MET A 19 55.61 1.42 5.27
N GLN A 20 55.98 2.10 6.35
CA GLN A 20 55.05 2.81 7.21
C GLN A 20 54.33 3.93 6.44
N HIS A 21 55.04 4.65 5.58
CA HIS A 21 54.44 5.68 4.73
C HIS A 21 53.49 5.09 3.68
N ARG A 22 53.84 3.95 3.06
CA ARG A 22 52.95 3.23 2.15
C ARG A 22 51.68 2.74 2.86
N ILE A 23 51.81 2.13 4.03
CA ILE A 23 50.66 1.67 4.83
C ILE A 23 49.79 2.86 5.25
N ALA A 24 50.38 3.95 5.73
CA ALA A 24 49.64 5.16 6.11
C ALA A 24 48.91 5.78 4.91
N SER A 25 49.57 5.87 3.74
CA SER A 25 48.93 6.34 2.50
C SER A 25 47.80 5.42 2.05
N PHE A 26 47.97 4.11 2.15
CA PHE A 26 46.93 3.13 1.83
C PHE A 26 45.74 3.26 2.77
N LEU A 27 45.98 3.38 4.08
CA LEU A 27 44.93 3.58 5.06
C LEU A 27 44.19 4.91 4.87
N MET A 28 44.90 5.99 4.49
CA MET A 28 44.28 7.28 4.18
C MET A 28 43.43 7.21 2.91
N VAL A 29 43.93 6.58 1.84
CA VAL A 29 43.14 6.40 0.60
C VAL A 29 41.93 5.51 0.88
N PHE A 30 42.12 4.42 1.62
CA PHE A 30 41.03 3.52 1.99
C PHE A 30 39.99 4.20 2.87
N SER A 31 40.40 5.01 3.86
CA SER A 31 39.46 5.73 4.71
C SER A 31 38.65 6.76 3.92
N VAL A 32 39.25 7.46 2.97
CA VAL A 32 38.53 8.38 2.06
C VAL A 32 37.50 7.63 1.22
N ILE A 33 37.87 6.46 0.66
CA ILE A 33 36.93 5.61 -0.10
C ILE A 33 35.77 5.15 0.79
N VAL A 34 36.05 4.68 2.00
CA VAL A 34 35.03 4.24 2.96
C VAL A 34 34.07 5.38 3.32
N VAL A 35 34.60 6.57 3.64
CA VAL A 35 33.78 7.75 3.93
C VAL A 35 32.91 8.15 2.72
N ALA A 36 33.48 8.15 1.51
CA ALA A 36 32.72 8.45 0.30
C ALA A 36 31.58 7.42 0.07
N PHE A 37 31.84 6.14 0.34
CA PHE A 37 30.82 5.09 0.25
C PHE A 37 29.71 5.27 1.29
N PHE A 38 30.05 5.62 2.54
CA PHE A 38 29.07 5.95 3.56
C PHE A 38 28.21 7.16 3.17
N VAL A 39 28.82 8.24 2.67
CA VAL A 39 28.10 9.43 2.22
C VAL A 39 27.13 9.12 1.07
N LEU A 40 27.55 8.27 0.12
CA LEU A 40 26.68 7.81 -0.97
C LEU A 40 25.50 6.98 -0.45
N ILE A 41 25.74 5.99 0.42
CA ILE A 41 24.66 5.17 1.00
C ILE A 41 23.67 6.04 1.78
N VAL A 42 24.18 6.93 2.64
CA VAL A 42 23.32 7.81 3.46
C VAL A 42 22.50 8.74 2.57
N SER A 43 23.09 9.29 1.51
CA SER A 43 22.36 10.14 0.56
C SER A 43 21.24 9.37 -0.16
N ILE A 44 21.54 8.16 -0.66
CA ILE A 44 20.54 7.29 -1.31
C ILE A 44 19.41 6.94 -0.34
N GLN A 45 19.73 6.55 0.89
CA GLN A 45 18.73 6.21 1.90
C GLN A 45 17.84 7.41 2.28
N LYS A 46 18.43 8.62 2.34
CA LYS A 46 17.69 9.85 2.67
C LYS A 46 16.77 10.31 1.53
N GLU A 47 17.20 10.17 0.28
CA GLU A 47 16.34 10.44 -0.89
C GLU A 47 15.19 9.44 -0.98
N ASP A 48 15.45 8.15 -0.80
CA ASP A 48 14.41 7.11 -0.82
C ASP A 48 13.39 7.31 0.31
N THR A 49 13.83 7.64 1.53
CA THR A 49 12.90 7.93 2.65
C THR A 49 12.06 9.19 2.41
N SER A 50 12.67 10.29 1.91
CA SER A 50 11.94 11.52 1.58
C SER A 50 10.94 11.35 0.44
N CYS A 51 11.13 10.37 -0.42
CA CYS A 51 10.24 10.11 -1.54
C CYS A 51 9.13 9.10 -1.16
N GLN A 52 9.40 8.15 -0.25
CA GLN A 52 8.37 7.26 0.28
C GLN A 52 7.31 7.99 1.15
N THR A 53 7.64 9.15 1.72
CA THR A 53 6.67 10.03 2.39
C THR A 53 5.77 10.80 1.40
N ARG A 54 5.89 10.58 0.09
CA ARG A 54 4.96 11.14 -0.91
C ARG A 54 3.65 10.36 -1.03
N ALA A 55 3.51 9.24 -0.33
CA ALA A 55 2.19 8.67 -0.13
C ALA A 55 1.35 9.66 0.69
N ASP A 56 0.11 9.89 0.27
CA ASP A 56 -0.80 10.82 0.96
C ASP A 56 -1.41 10.16 2.21
N ALA A 57 -1.60 8.85 2.14
CA ALA A 57 -2.35 8.07 3.11
C ALA A 57 -1.65 6.74 3.40
N ALA A 58 -2.04 6.09 4.49
CA ALA A 58 -1.70 4.69 4.76
C ALA A 58 -2.94 3.90 5.15
N ALA A 59 -2.98 2.63 4.76
CA ALA A 59 -4.08 1.75 5.12
C ALA A 59 -3.59 0.32 5.35
N TYR A 60 -4.26 -0.39 6.25
CA TYR A 60 -4.03 -1.80 6.50
C TYR A 60 -5.36 -2.52 6.66
N SER A 61 -5.42 -3.77 6.23
CA SER A 61 -6.61 -4.61 6.37
C SER A 61 -6.29 -5.92 7.08
N VAL A 62 -7.23 -6.38 7.90
CA VAL A 62 -7.24 -7.71 8.52
C VAL A 62 -8.53 -8.42 8.11
N TYR A 63 -8.40 -9.67 7.65
CA TYR A 63 -9.53 -10.46 7.16
C TYR A 63 -9.95 -11.54 8.15
N ALA A 64 -11.25 -11.63 8.39
CA ALA A 64 -11.84 -12.52 9.37
C ALA A 64 -12.99 -13.34 8.75
N GLN A 65 -13.18 -14.58 9.20
CA GLN A 65 -14.31 -15.44 8.80
C GLN A 65 -15.60 -14.99 9.50
N THR A 66 -16.74 -15.09 8.82
CA THR A 66 -18.04 -14.94 9.51
C THR A 66 -18.36 -16.23 10.27
N THR A 67 -18.19 -16.26 11.59
CA THR A 67 -18.65 -17.37 12.42
C THR A 67 -20.14 -17.19 12.73
N GLY A 68 -21.00 -18.10 12.25
CA GLY A 68 -22.47 -17.96 12.27
C GLY A 68 -23.17 -17.94 13.64
N LYS A 69 -22.49 -17.68 14.76
CA LYS A 69 -23.13 -17.48 16.07
C LYS A 69 -22.94 -16.02 16.49
N HIS A 70 -24.06 -15.30 16.61
CA HIS A 70 -24.22 -13.98 17.24
C HIS A 70 -23.00 -13.07 17.06
N ASP A 71 -23.05 -12.23 16.03
CA ASP A 71 -21.96 -11.39 15.54
C ASP A 71 -21.44 -10.38 16.59
N THR A 72 -20.60 -10.85 17.52
CA THR A 72 -19.90 -10.07 18.57
C THR A 72 -18.59 -9.47 18.07
N LEU A 73 -18.27 -9.62 16.78
CA LEU A 73 -16.98 -9.21 16.23
C LEU A 73 -16.65 -7.74 16.53
N VAL A 74 -17.62 -6.85 16.33
CA VAL A 74 -17.42 -5.41 16.58
C VAL A 74 -17.21 -5.14 18.07
N SER A 75 -18.03 -5.73 18.95
CA SER A 75 -17.90 -5.52 20.40
C SER A 75 -16.57 -6.08 20.93
N ASP A 76 -16.15 -7.24 20.44
CA ASP A 76 -14.91 -7.90 20.86
C ASP A 76 -13.68 -7.12 20.36
N LEU A 77 -13.73 -6.62 19.13
CA LEU A 77 -12.69 -5.74 18.56
C LEU A 77 -12.57 -4.43 19.37
N VAL A 78 -13.68 -3.77 19.66
CA VAL A 78 -13.70 -2.52 20.45
C VAL A 78 -13.17 -2.77 21.87
N ALA A 79 -13.53 -3.90 22.49
CA ALA A 79 -13.00 -4.28 23.80
C ALA A 79 -11.47 -4.50 23.76
N ALA A 80 -10.97 -5.16 22.71
CA ALA A 80 -9.53 -5.40 22.53
C ALA A 80 -8.74 -4.10 22.28
N LEU A 81 -9.29 -3.15 21.53
CA LEU A 81 -8.70 -1.82 21.37
C LEU A 81 -8.63 -1.10 22.72
N LYS A 82 -9.74 -1.14 23.47
CA LYS A 82 -9.84 -0.48 24.79
C LYS A 82 -8.87 -1.06 25.82
N SER A 83 -8.64 -2.38 25.82
CA SER A 83 -7.66 -3.00 26.73
C SER A 83 -6.23 -2.54 26.49
N HIS A 84 -5.95 -2.01 25.29
CA HIS A 84 -4.67 -1.42 24.91
C HIS A 84 -4.67 0.12 24.97
N GLY A 85 -5.68 0.73 25.60
CA GLY A 85 -5.80 2.18 25.76
C GLY A 85 -6.36 2.93 24.55
N VAL A 86 -6.70 2.23 23.46
CA VAL A 86 -7.26 2.82 22.24
C VAL A 86 -8.78 2.84 22.32
N HIS A 87 -9.37 4.02 22.20
CA HIS A 87 -10.81 4.24 22.27
C HIS A 87 -11.33 4.43 20.86
N ALA A 88 -12.40 3.70 20.51
CA ALA A 88 -13.07 3.84 19.22
C ALA A 88 -14.35 4.66 19.42
N GLU A 89 -14.39 5.85 18.85
CA GLU A 89 -15.57 6.72 18.84
C GLU A 89 -16.38 6.44 17.56
N PRO A 90 -17.59 5.84 17.66
CA PRO A 90 -18.37 5.46 16.49
C PRO A 90 -18.75 6.67 15.64
N SER A 91 -18.59 6.55 14.33
CA SER A 91 -19.06 7.55 13.36
C SER A 91 -20.50 7.24 12.94
N GLU A 92 -21.45 8.10 13.32
CA GLU A 92 -22.87 7.89 13.03
C GLU A 92 -23.21 7.95 11.53
N ALA A 93 -22.36 8.62 10.71
CA ALA A 93 -22.65 8.86 9.31
C ALA A 93 -22.45 7.64 8.38
N ALA A 94 -21.81 6.56 8.85
CA ALA A 94 -21.35 5.47 7.99
C ALA A 94 -21.86 4.07 8.37
N ALA A 95 -22.64 3.92 9.45
CA ALA A 95 -23.14 2.63 9.89
C ALA A 95 -24.26 2.11 8.97
N ASN A 96 -24.18 0.85 8.54
CA ASN A 96 -25.18 0.13 7.73
C ASN A 96 -25.29 0.56 6.25
N ALA A 97 -24.32 1.29 5.72
CA ALA A 97 -24.24 1.53 4.28
C ALA A 97 -24.00 0.21 3.52
N THR A 98 -24.70 0.02 2.40
CA THR A 98 -24.56 -1.16 1.55
C THR A 98 -24.26 -0.71 0.12
N TRP A 99 -23.23 -1.27 -0.50
CA TRP A 99 -22.88 -0.96 -1.88
C TRP A 99 -22.29 -2.18 -2.58
N ARG A 100 -22.21 -2.10 -3.91
CA ARG A 100 -21.59 -3.12 -4.74
C ARG A 100 -20.32 -2.58 -5.38
N ILE A 101 -19.29 -3.41 -5.40
CA ILE A 101 -18.07 -3.17 -6.17
C ILE A 101 -18.05 -4.20 -7.29
N ASP A 102 -17.99 -3.72 -8.52
CA ASP A 102 -17.82 -4.53 -9.71
C ASP A 102 -16.41 -4.34 -10.25
N VAL A 103 -15.77 -5.42 -10.68
CA VAL A 103 -14.46 -5.35 -11.34
C VAL A 103 -14.58 -5.69 -12.80
N PHE A 104 -14.02 -4.79 -13.61
CA PHE A 104 -14.15 -4.79 -15.04
C PHE A 104 -12.82 -5.12 -15.70
N ASP A 105 -12.89 -6.03 -16.66
CA ASP A 105 -11.80 -6.28 -17.59
C ASP A 105 -12.40 -6.73 -18.94
N THR A 106 -11.55 -6.81 -19.93
CA THR A 106 -11.78 -7.49 -21.20
C THR A 106 -11.82 -9.01 -21.00
N HIS A 107 -12.37 -9.74 -21.96
CA HIS A 107 -12.38 -11.21 -21.91
C HIS A 107 -10.96 -11.81 -21.85
N GLN A 108 -9.97 -11.13 -22.43
CA GLN A 108 -8.56 -11.54 -22.40
C GLN A 108 -7.81 -11.10 -21.13
N LYS A 109 -8.49 -10.47 -20.17
CA LYS A 109 -7.88 -9.96 -18.94
C LYS A 109 -6.73 -8.96 -19.18
N THR A 110 -6.92 -8.06 -20.16
CA THR A 110 -5.93 -7.06 -20.60
C THR A 110 -5.46 -6.13 -19.47
N LEU A 111 -6.36 -5.70 -18.59
CA LEU A 111 -5.98 -4.83 -17.48
C LEU A 111 -5.16 -5.62 -16.45
N LEU A 112 -5.65 -6.80 -16.05
CA LEU A 112 -4.94 -7.69 -15.13
C LEU A 112 -3.54 -8.04 -15.63
N THR A 113 -3.40 -8.43 -16.89
CA THR A 113 -2.09 -8.77 -17.49
C THR A 113 -1.14 -7.58 -17.57
N SER A 114 -1.67 -6.37 -17.53
CA SER A 114 -0.88 -5.13 -17.45
C SER A 114 -0.65 -4.66 -16.01
N GLY A 115 -1.12 -5.40 -15.00
CA GLY A 115 -0.99 -5.08 -13.58
C GLY A 115 -2.06 -4.11 -13.04
N PHE A 116 -3.08 -3.80 -13.83
CA PHE A 116 -4.13 -2.86 -13.46
C PHE A 116 -5.41 -3.56 -13.00
N ARG A 117 -6.25 -2.82 -12.27
CA ARG A 117 -7.64 -3.17 -11.97
C ARG A 117 -8.54 -1.98 -12.20
N LEU A 118 -9.67 -2.22 -12.84
CA LEU A 118 -10.73 -1.23 -12.96
C LEU A 118 -11.91 -1.67 -12.10
N LEU A 119 -12.33 -0.81 -11.19
CA LEU A 119 -13.45 -1.06 -10.30
C LEU A 119 -14.53 -0.02 -10.55
N ARG A 120 -15.79 -0.43 -10.42
CA ARG A 120 -16.95 0.45 -10.34
C ARG A 120 -17.61 0.25 -9.00
N GLN A 121 -17.83 1.34 -8.28
CA GLN A 121 -18.61 1.36 -7.05
C GLN A 121 -19.86 2.22 -7.23
N SER A 122 -20.99 1.71 -6.73
CA SER A 122 -22.21 2.51 -6.58
C SER A 122 -22.07 3.52 -5.44
N GLY A 123 -22.32 4.80 -5.72
CA GLY A 123 -22.64 5.82 -4.71
C GLY A 123 -24.14 6.09 -4.66
N ASP A 124 -24.55 7.10 -3.88
CA ASP A 124 -25.96 7.45 -3.71
C ASP A 124 -26.60 8.05 -4.98
N VAL A 125 -25.85 8.89 -5.69
CA VAL A 125 -26.27 9.56 -6.93
C VAL A 125 -25.25 9.36 -8.05
N ASP A 126 -23.97 9.40 -7.70
CA ASP A 126 -22.87 9.26 -8.64
C ASP A 126 -22.24 7.86 -8.57
N TRP A 127 -21.62 7.44 -9.66
CA TRP A 127 -20.84 6.22 -9.82
C TRP A 127 -19.36 6.55 -9.78
N LEU A 128 -18.62 5.73 -9.04
CA LEU A 128 -17.18 5.90 -8.87
C LEU A 128 -16.42 4.81 -9.60
N TRP A 129 -15.73 5.19 -10.67
CA TRP A 129 -14.80 4.34 -11.39
C TRP A 129 -13.40 4.53 -10.83
N ARG A 130 -12.71 3.43 -10.52
CA ARG A 130 -11.37 3.46 -9.93
C ARG A 130 -10.42 2.62 -10.76
N LEU A 131 -9.40 3.24 -11.33
CA LEU A 131 -8.27 2.52 -11.91
C LEU A 131 -7.18 2.39 -10.84
N ARG A 132 -6.75 1.16 -10.56
CA ARG A 132 -5.77 0.84 -9.52
C ARG A 132 -4.53 0.16 -10.10
N TYR A 133 -3.39 0.44 -9.49
CA TYR A 133 -2.10 -0.20 -9.77
C TYR A 133 -1.27 -0.28 -8.49
N LEU A 134 -0.55 -1.38 -8.28
CA LEU A 134 0.37 -1.53 -7.14
C LEU A 134 1.83 -1.37 -7.57
N GLU A 135 2.58 -0.60 -6.78
CA GLU A 135 4.03 -0.48 -6.91
C GLU A 135 4.72 -0.81 -5.59
N HIS A 136 5.91 -1.40 -5.66
CA HIS A 136 6.74 -1.65 -4.48
C HIS A 136 7.50 -0.39 -4.04
N SER A 137 7.65 0.60 -4.91
CA SER A 137 8.39 1.83 -4.63
C SER A 137 7.81 3.02 -5.38
N ILE A 138 7.51 4.10 -4.65
CA ILE A 138 7.16 5.40 -5.25
C ILE A 138 8.35 6.02 -6.00
N CYS A 139 9.57 5.75 -5.52
CA CYS A 139 10.78 6.43 -5.99
C CYS A 139 11.32 5.82 -7.28
N ARG A 140 10.91 4.59 -7.56
CA ARG A 140 11.25 3.86 -8.77
C ARG A 140 9.97 3.25 -9.33
N PRO A 141 9.09 4.08 -9.91
CA PRO A 141 7.81 3.59 -10.41
C PRO A 141 8.06 2.59 -11.54
N GLU A 142 7.46 1.41 -11.42
CA GLU A 142 7.62 0.31 -12.37
C GLU A 142 6.52 0.32 -13.44
N ARG A 143 5.44 1.09 -13.25
CA ARG A 143 4.34 1.10 -14.22
C ARG A 143 4.80 1.61 -15.57
N LYS A 144 4.33 0.93 -16.61
CA LYS A 144 4.62 1.27 -18.01
C LYS A 144 3.52 2.10 -18.67
N LEU A 145 2.33 2.15 -18.07
CA LEU A 145 1.17 2.86 -18.62
C LEU A 145 0.81 4.02 -17.69
N SER A 146 0.44 5.17 -18.28
CA SER A 146 -0.05 6.31 -17.50
C SER A 146 -1.44 6.01 -16.92
N MET A 147 -1.69 6.52 -15.72
CA MET A 147 -3.00 6.48 -15.05
C MET A 147 -3.76 7.80 -15.18
N GLU A 148 -3.22 8.77 -15.90
CA GLU A 148 -3.87 10.04 -16.14
C GLU A 148 -5.23 9.82 -16.82
N ALA A 149 -6.26 10.37 -16.20
CA ALA A 149 -7.62 10.35 -16.70
C ALA A 149 -7.93 11.66 -17.45
N LEU A 150 -8.65 11.56 -18.56
CA LEU A 150 -9.21 12.66 -19.33
C LEU A 150 -10.73 12.73 -19.10
N PRO A 151 -11.20 13.40 -18.04
CA PRO A 151 -12.62 13.49 -17.74
C PRO A 151 -13.35 14.40 -18.72
N ASN A 152 -14.65 14.17 -18.87
CA ASN A 152 -15.56 15.21 -19.32
C ASN A 152 -15.70 16.26 -18.20
N VAL A 153 -15.08 17.43 -18.40
CA VAL A 153 -14.95 18.50 -17.41
C VAL A 153 -16.30 18.96 -16.84
N ASP A 154 -17.38 18.86 -17.62
CA ASP A 154 -18.70 19.34 -17.20
C ASP A 154 -19.47 18.34 -16.31
N SER A 155 -19.13 17.05 -16.35
CA SER A 155 -19.91 15.99 -15.70
C SER A 155 -19.09 15.03 -14.85
N GLU A 156 -17.76 15.10 -14.89
CA GLU A 156 -16.87 14.13 -14.25
C GLU A 156 -15.84 14.84 -13.36
N LYS A 157 -15.56 14.24 -12.20
CA LYS A 157 -14.51 14.71 -11.28
C LYS A 157 -13.45 13.64 -11.13
N VAL A 158 -12.19 14.05 -11.24
CA VAL A 158 -11.05 13.14 -11.12
C VAL A 158 -10.25 13.46 -9.86
N SER A 159 -9.84 12.42 -9.15
CA SER A 159 -8.88 12.53 -8.06
C SER A 159 -7.84 11.42 -8.14
N TYR A 160 -6.63 11.70 -7.67
CA TYR A 160 -5.52 10.76 -7.66
C TYR A 160 -5.03 10.58 -6.25
N HIS A 161 -4.77 9.33 -5.86
CA HIS A 161 -4.36 8.99 -4.52
C HIS A 161 -3.20 8.01 -4.57
N VAL A 162 -2.21 8.22 -3.68
CA VAL A 162 -1.16 7.23 -3.42
C VAL A 162 -1.28 6.79 -1.96
N THR A 163 -1.68 5.54 -1.74
CA THR A 163 -1.85 4.98 -0.39
C THR A 163 -0.77 3.96 -0.10
N ALA A 164 -0.01 4.16 0.97
CA ALA A 164 0.88 3.14 1.51
C ALA A 164 0.05 1.99 2.10
N ILE A 165 0.39 0.77 1.71
CA ILE A 165 -0.30 -0.44 2.14
C ILE A 165 0.73 -1.49 2.56
N ASN A 166 0.29 -2.48 3.34
CA ASN A 166 1.11 -3.65 3.63
C ASN A 166 0.55 -4.86 2.90
N THR A 167 1.38 -5.49 2.07
CA THR A 167 1.09 -6.74 1.39
C THR A 167 1.88 -7.88 2.04
N ARG A 168 1.73 -9.12 1.56
CA ARG A 168 2.53 -10.24 2.09
C ARG A 168 4.03 -10.11 1.79
N GLY A 169 4.38 -9.36 0.74
CA GLY A 169 5.76 -9.08 0.35
C GLY A 169 6.39 -7.90 1.09
N GLY A 170 5.62 -7.20 1.93
CA GLY A 170 6.06 -6.00 2.65
C GLY A 170 5.25 -4.76 2.25
N ARG A 171 5.82 -3.59 2.53
CA ARG A 171 5.20 -2.30 2.21
C ARG A 171 5.12 -2.10 0.69
N ALA A 172 3.96 -1.70 0.21
CA ALA A 172 3.70 -1.36 -1.19
C ALA A 172 2.85 -0.08 -1.26
N PHE A 173 2.63 0.42 -2.46
CA PHE A 173 1.95 1.66 -2.73
C PHE A 173 0.84 1.43 -3.75
N LEU A 174 -0.39 1.69 -3.33
CA LEU A 174 -1.56 1.68 -4.18
C LEU A 174 -1.72 3.03 -4.84
N TYR A 175 -1.50 3.07 -6.15
CA TYR A 175 -1.91 4.18 -6.99
C TYR A 175 -3.37 3.98 -7.38
N GLN A 176 -4.16 5.03 -7.23
CA GLN A 176 -5.57 5.03 -7.57
C GLN A 176 -5.93 6.32 -8.33
N ALA A 177 -6.56 6.16 -9.48
CA ALA A 177 -7.22 7.24 -10.22
C ALA A 177 -8.73 7.02 -10.12
N ASP A 178 -9.40 7.96 -9.47
CA ASP A 178 -10.83 7.93 -9.19
C ASP A 178 -11.54 8.89 -10.13
N VAL A 179 -12.55 8.40 -10.84
CA VAL A 179 -13.42 9.17 -11.73
C VAL A 179 -14.86 9.05 -11.22
N LEU A 180 -15.37 10.14 -10.67
CA LEU A 180 -16.76 10.25 -10.21
C LEU A 180 -17.61 10.79 -11.37
N THR A 181 -18.68 10.09 -11.72
CA THR A 181 -19.55 10.41 -12.85
C THR A 181 -21.00 10.02 -12.56
N ARG A 182 -21.97 10.68 -13.21
CA ARG A 182 -23.37 10.25 -13.16
C ARG A 182 -23.66 9.05 -14.08
N ASP A 183 -22.75 8.74 -14.99
CA ASP A 183 -22.91 7.66 -15.95
C ASP A 183 -22.40 6.32 -15.38
N ARG A 184 -23.35 5.47 -15.01
CA ARG A 184 -23.09 4.11 -14.53
C ARG A 184 -22.27 3.29 -15.52
N ASP A 185 -22.52 3.47 -16.81
CA ASP A 185 -21.99 2.64 -17.88
C ASP A 185 -20.95 3.43 -18.70
N ARG A 186 -20.24 4.35 -18.04
CA ARG A 186 -19.18 5.19 -18.64
C ARG A 186 -18.09 4.40 -19.37
N ILE A 187 -17.84 3.16 -18.95
CA ILE A 187 -16.84 2.25 -19.51
C ILE A 187 -17.50 0.88 -19.74
N THR A 188 -18.09 0.69 -20.92
CA THR A 188 -18.59 -0.61 -21.41
C THR A 188 -17.70 -1.23 -22.47
N THR A 189 -16.83 -0.44 -23.08
CA THR A 189 -15.91 -0.88 -24.13
C THR A 189 -14.46 -0.49 -23.83
N PHE A 190 -13.52 -1.24 -24.40
CA PHE A 190 -12.09 -0.96 -24.25
C PHE A 190 -11.69 0.39 -24.89
N PRO A 191 -12.26 0.81 -26.05
CA PRO A 191 -12.06 2.17 -26.55
C PRO A 191 -12.57 3.28 -25.61
N GLU A 192 -13.68 3.07 -24.89
CA GLU A 192 -14.13 4.03 -23.87
C GLU A 192 -13.15 4.13 -22.70
N LEU A 193 -12.56 2.99 -22.27
CA LEU A 193 -11.47 2.97 -21.31
C LEU A 193 -10.27 3.76 -21.83
N GLN A 194 -9.86 3.56 -23.08
CA GLN A 194 -8.74 4.27 -23.71
C GLN A 194 -8.98 5.77 -23.85
N SER A 195 -10.22 6.16 -24.15
CA SER A 195 -10.63 7.56 -24.20
C SER A 195 -10.50 8.23 -22.83
N LEU A 196 -10.96 7.56 -21.77
CA LEU A 196 -10.84 8.07 -20.40
C LEU A 196 -9.42 7.96 -19.85
N PHE A 197 -8.67 6.90 -20.18
CA PHE A 197 -7.31 6.63 -19.72
C PHE A 197 -6.38 6.38 -20.92
N PRO A 198 -5.84 7.46 -21.55
CA PRO A 198 -5.02 7.35 -22.76
C PRO A 198 -3.75 6.51 -22.62
N GLY A 199 -3.30 6.24 -21.39
CA GLY A 199 -2.20 5.32 -21.11
C GLY A 199 -2.40 3.92 -21.72
N PHE A 200 -3.64 3.52 -22.01
CA PHE A 200 -3.96 2.24 -22.65
C PHE A 200 -4.00 2.28 -24.19
N ASN A 201 -3.74 3.43 -24.84
CA ASN A 201 -3.81 3.56 -26.31
C ASN A 201 -2.85 2.62 -27.05
N ALA A 202 -1.73 2.24 -26.42
CA ALA A 202 -0.77 1.29 -26.98
C ALA A 202 -1.20 -0.19 -26.87
N LYS A 203 -2.35 -0.47 -26.24
CA LYS A 203 -2.91 -1.82 -26.07
C LYS A 203 -4.04 -2.07 -27.06
N SER A 204 -4.13 -3.30 -27.53
CA SER A 204 -5.25 -3.81 -28.33
C SER A 204 -5.92 -4.96 -27.57
N ALA A 205 -7.24 -4.93 -27.45
CA ALA A 205 -8.00 -5.94 -26.71
C ALA A 205 -9.38 -6.19 -27.33
N SER A 206 -10.16 -7.12 -26.77
CA SER A 206 -11.57 -7.25 -27.16
C SER A 206 -12.32 -5.94 -26.95
N LEU A 207 -13.30 -5.68 -27.81
CA LEU A 207 -14.08 -4.46 -27.77
C LEU A 207 -14.81 -4.27 -26.44
N GLN A 208 -15.35 -5.33 -25.84
CA GLN A 208 -16.20 -5.23 -24.66
C GLN A 208 -15.40 -5.30 -23.35
N MET A 209 -15.81 -4.45 -22.40
CA MET A 209 -15.47 -4.52 -20.99
C MET A 209 -16.61 -5.21 -20.26
N VAL A 210 -16.30 -6.24 -19.48
CA VAL A 210 -17.30 -7.04 -18.77
C VAL A 210 -16.97 -7.07 -17.29
N ALA A 211 -18.00 -7.13 -16.45
CA ALA A 211 -17.81 -7.39 -15.03
C ALA A 211 -17.30 -8.84 -14.87
N THR A 212 -16.04 -8.98 -14.45
CA THR A 212 -15.39 -10.26 -14.23
C THR A 212 -15.59 -10.79 -12.81
N ASP A 213 -15.79 -9.87 -11.85
CA ASP A 213 -16.09 -10.18 -10.47
C ASP A 213 -16.96 -9.08 -9.85
N SER A 214 -17.67 -9.43 -8.78
CA SER A 214 -18.51 -8.51 -8.04
C SER A 214 -18.59 -8.90 -6.57
N VAL A 215 -18.47 -7.92 -5.68
CA VAL A 215 -18.62 -8.08 -4.24
C VAL A 215 -19.65 -7.12 -3.68
N GLU A 216 -20.56 -7.65 -2.88
CA GLU A 216 -21.46 -6.87 -2.05
C GLU A 216 -20.75 -6.52 -0.75
N VAL A 217 -20.80 -5.24 -0.37
CA VAL A 217 -20.16 -4.73 0.83
C VAL A 217 -21.23 -4.10 1.72
N SER A 218 -21.23 -4.48 2.99
CA SER A 218 -22.11 -3.92 4.02
C SER A 218 -21.25 -3.40 5.17
N ARG A 219 -21.22 -2.08 5.35
CA ARG A 219 -20.51 -1.47 6.47
C ARG A 219 -21.26 -1.73 7.76
N ARG A 220 -20.60 -2.36 8.73
CA ARG A 220 -21.20 -2.65 10.04
C ARG A 220 -20.73 -1.72 11.13
N PHE A 221 -19.51 -1.20 11.01
CA PHE A 221 -18.95 -0.29 11.99
C PHE A 221 -17.97 0.67 11.33
N ALA A 222 -17.96 1.91 11.81
CA ALA A 222 -16.98 2.92 11.47
C ALA A 222 -16.68 3.70 12.75
N ALA A 223 -15.41 4.00 13.00
CA ALA A 223 -15.01 4.78 14.16
C ALA A 223 -13.73 5.56 13.91
N GLU A 224 -13.61 6.70 14.57
CA GLU A 224 -12.34 7.38 14.74
C GLU A 224 -11.65 6.87 16.00
N LEU A 225 -10.32 6.76 15.96
CA LEU A 225 -9.55 6.19 17.05
C LEU A 225 -8.81 7.27 17.85
N TYR A 226 -8.80 7.07 19.17
CA TYR A 226 -8.22 7.98 20.16
C TYR A 226 -7.32 7.21 21.12
N TYR A 227 -6.25 7.84 21.59
CA TYR A 227 -5.47 7.37 22.74
C TYR A 227 -5.71 8.31 23.92
N GLY A 228 -6.45 7.83 24.93
CA GLY A 228 -7.00 8.71 25.95
C GLY A 228 -7.95 9.75 25.33
N ALA A 229 -7.58 11.03 25.40
CA ALA A 229 -8.34 12.14 24.81
C ALA A 229 -7.74 12.66 23.49
N SER A 230 -6.61 12.11 23.03
CA SER A 230 -5.92 12.59 21.83
C SER A 230 -6.33 11.80 20.59
N PRO A 231 -6.73 12.46 19.50
CA PRO A 231 -7.03 11.79 18.23
C PRO A 231 -5.76 11.17 17.66
N LEU A 232 -5.88 9.97 17.09
CA LEU A 232 -4.78 9.28 16.43
C LEU A 232 -4.71 9.55 14.92
N ASP A 233 -5.67 10.30 14.36
CA ASP A 233 -5.87 10.47 12.91
C ASP A 233 -6.02 9.13 12.16
N ILE A 234 -6.63 8.15 12.82
CA ILE A 234 -6.89 6.80 12.29
C ILE A 234 -8.40 6.54 12.27
N GLU A 235 -8.88 6.08 11.13
CA GLU A 235 -10.23 5.58 10.92
C GLU A 235 -10.23 4.05 10.93
N LEU A 236 -11.13 3.46 11.70
CA LEU A 236 -11.45 2.04 11.74
C LEU A 236 -12.75 1.79 10.99
N LEU A 237 -12.72 0.89 10.01
CA LEU A 237 -13.87 0.45 9.24
C LEU A 237 -14.01 -1.07 9.36
N VAL A 238 -15.22 -1.54 9.63
CA VAL A 238 -15.55 -2.97 9.65
C VAL A 238 -16.64 -3.22 8.63
N ASP A 239 -16.24 -3.87 7.55
CA ASP A 239 -17.09 -4.17 6.41
C ASP A 239 -17.33 -5.68 6.32
N GLN A 240 -18.60 -6.08 6.18
CA GLN A 240 -18.96 -7.42 5.75
C GLN A 240 -18.89 -7.47 4.23
N ARG A 241 -18.22 -8.46 3.68
CA ARG A 241 -18.10 -8.65 2.23
C ARG A 241 -18.66 -10.00 1.83
N LYS A 242 -19.41 -10.03 0.73
CA LYS A 242 -20.01 -11.25 0.18
C LYS A 242 -19.83 -11.28 -1.34
N PRO A 243 -19.18 -12.32 -1.89
CA PRO A 243 -19.08 -12.49 -3.34
C PRO A 243 -20.46 -12.65 -3.99
N ALA A 244 -20.73 -11.90 -5.05
CA ALA A 244 -22.02 -11.95 -5.75
C ALA A 244 -22.23 -13.28 -6.48
N ALA A 245 -21.15 -13.94 -6.92
CA ALA A 245 -21.17 -15.24 -7.59
C ALA A 245 -21.57 -16.42 -6.68
N GLY A 246 -21.88 -16.15 -5.40
CA GLY A 246 -22.12 -17.18 -4.39
C GLY A 246 -20.82 -17.57 -3.69
N GLY A 247 -20.76 -17.36 -2.38
CA GLY A 247 -19.59 -17.63 -1.56
C GLY A 247 -19.85 -17.33 -0.09
N THR A 248 -18.93 -17.74 0.78
CA THR A 248 -18.99 -17.43 2.21
C THR A 248 -18.71 -15.95 2.43
N ALA A 249 -19.55 -15.30 3.22
CA ALA A 249 -19.28 -13.93 3.64
C ALA A 249 -18.03 -13.88 4.54
N TYR A 250 -17.35 -12.74 4.54
CA TYR A 250 -16.16 -12.51 5.35
C TYR A 250 -16.14 -11.07 5.86
N TRP A 251 -15.34 -10.85 6.89
CA TRP A 251 -15.10 -9.55 7.48
C TRP A 251 -13.81 -8.96 6.93
N GLN A 252 -13.85 -7.69 6.56
CA GLN A 252 -12.66 -6.86 6.42
C GLN A 252 -12.67 -5.81 7.52
N ILE A 253 -11.60 -5.80 8.31
CA ILE A 253 -11.32 -4.76 9.28
C ILE A 253 -10.22 -3.90 8.67
N ALA A 254 -10.58 -2.71 8.19
CA ALA A 254 -9.66 -1.76 7.59
C ALA A 254 -9.33 -0.65 8.60
N LEU A 255 -8.05 -0.39 8.76
CA LEU A 255 -7.51 0.75 9.48
C LEU A 255 -6.88 1.67 8.44
N SER A 256 -7.18 2.96 8.47
CA SER A 256 -6.59 3.91 7.52
C SER A 256 -6.34 5.26 8.15
N THR A 257 -5.38 5.98 7.59
CA THR A 257 -5.10 7.38 7.91
C THR A 257 -4.98 8.18 6.63
N LYS A 258 -5.44 9.44 6.68
CA LYS A 258 -5.28 10.43 5.60
C LYS A 258 -3.95 11.18 5.69
N SER A 259 -3.08 10.82 6.64
CA SER A 259 -1.78 11.44 6.84
C SER A 259 -0.72 10.36 6.98
N ILE A 260 0.22 10.29 6.04
CA ILE A 260 1.35 9.35 6.10
C ILE A 260 2.20 9.50 7.36
N LEU A 261 2.15 10.67 8.02
CA LEU A 261 2.84 10.91 9.29
C LEU A 261 2.27 10.07 10.44
N ALA A 262 1.00 9.64 10.36
CA ALA A 262 0.36 8.77 11.34
C ALA A 262 0.55 7.27 11.03
N GLU A 263 1.36 6.90 10.03
CA GLU A 263 1.55 5.50 9.63
C GLU A 263 2.14 4.62 10.76
N GLU A 264 2.98 5.19 11.62
CA GLU A 264 3.56 4.46 12.76
C GLU A 264 2.48 4.12 13.80
N ALA A 265 1.68 5.10 14.23
CA ALA A 265 0.54 4.85 15.11
C ALA A 265 -0.47 3.88 14.47
N LEU A 266 -0.70 3.99 13.16
CA LEU A 266 -1.53 3.06 12.40
C LEU A 266 -0.98 1.63 12.47
N ARG A 267 0.33 1.45 12.41
CA ARG A 267 1.00 0.15 12.50
C ARG A 267 0.82 -0.47 13.90
N ASP A 268 0.90 0.33 14.95
CA ASP A 268 0.72 -0.12 16.33
C ASP A 268 -0.73 -0.59 16.56
N VAL A 269 -1.71 0.20 16.14
CA VAL A 269 -3.13 -0.18 16.20
C VAL A 269 -3.39 -1.44 15.38
N ARG A 270 -2.80 -1.55 14.19
CA ARG A 270 -2.89 -2.77 13.37
C ARG A 270 -2.29 -3.99 14.07
N GLY A 271 -1.25 -3.82 14.88
CA GLY A 271 -0.71 -4.86 15.76
C GLY A 271 -1.77 -5.43 16.71
N ILE A 272 -2.50 -4.54 17.39
CA ILE A 272 -3.58 -4.91 18.33
C ILE A 272 -4.68 -5.69 17.59
N VAL A 273 -5.14 -5.18 16.43
CA VAL A 273 -6.19 -5.83 15.64
C VAL A 273 -5.75 -7.20 15.12
N ALA A 274 -4.49 -7.32 14.64
CA ALA A 274 -3.95 -8.57 14.14
C ALA A 274 -3.80 -9.62 15.26
N GLU A 275 -3.34 -9.21 16.44
CA GLU A 275 -3.25 -10.07 17.61
C GLU A 275 -4.63 -10.57 18.06
N TRP A 276 -5.61 -9.67 18.17
CA TRP A 276 -6.99 -10.03 18.49
C TRP A 276 -7.56 -11.04 17.50
N ALA A 277 -7.38 -10.81 16.19
CA ALA A 277 -7.87 -11.70 15.15
C ALA A 277 -7.21 -13.10 15.22
N GLY A 278 -5.91 -13.14 15.53
CA GLY A 278 -5.16 -14.38 15.74
C GLY A 278 -5.65 -15.17 16.96
N ASN A 279 -5.80 -14.50 18.09
CA ASN A 279 -6.22 -15.12 19.35
C ASN A 279 -7.65 -15.66 19.31
N THR A 280 -8.54 -15.02 18.55
CA THR A 280 -9.92 -15.47 18.38
C THR A 280 -10.09 -16.55 17.29
N SER A 281 -9.00 -16.95 16.60
CA SER A 281 -9.03 -17.92 15.49
C SER A 281 -10.00 -17.55 14.36
N VAL A 282 -10.37 -16.28 14.27
CA VAL A 282 -11.27 -15.75 13.24
C VAL A 282 -10.46 -15.43 11.97
N LEU A 283 -9.13 -15.45 12.04
CA LEU A 283 -8.26 -15.27 10.87
C LEU A 283 -8.75 -16.11 9.71
N CYS A 284 -9.01 -15.43 8.61
CA CYS A 284 -9.39 -16.12 7.42
C CYS A 284 -8.18 -16.52 6.60
N HIS A 285 -8.08 -17.81 6.29
CA HIS A 285 -7.13 -18.25 5.29
C HIS A 285 -7.51 -17.58 3.96
N PRO A 286 -6.55 -16.98 3.24
CA PRO A 286 -6.81 -16.38 1.94
C PRO A 286 -7.60 -17.29 1.00
N SER A 287 -7.27 -18.58 0.88
CA SER A 287 -8.06 -19.50 0.04
C SER A 287 -9.55 -19.67 0.44
N LYS A 288 -9.95 -19.32 1.67
CA LYS A 288 -11.31 -19.51 2.21
C LYS A 288 -12.15 -18.23 2.31
N CYS A 289 -11.56 -17.07 2.55
CA CYS A 289 -12.25 -15.76 2.41
C CYS A 289 -11.95 -15.08 1.09
N GLY A 290 -11.56 -15.89 0.11
CA GLY A 290 -11.06 -15.44 -1.17
C GLY A 290 -9.61 -14.97 -1.04
N ALA A 291 -8.74 -15.47 -1.93
CA ALA A 291 -7.57 -14.69 -2.30
C ALA A 291 -8.19 -13.46 -2.97
N GLY A 292 -8.59 -12.45 -2.18
CA GLY A 292 -9.60 -11.48 -2.57
C GLY A 292 -9.21 -10.85 -3.90
N TYR A 293 -9.91 -11.26 -4.97
CA TYR A 293 -9.53 -11.00 -6.35
C TYR A 293 -9.59 -9.50 -6.70
N ASP A 294 -10.18 -8.69 -5.81
CA ASP A 294 -10.31 -7.23 -5.88
C ASP A 294 -9.71 -6.50 -4.66
N ASP A 295 -8.91 -7.25 -3.90
CA ASP A 295 -8.15 -6.84 -2.73
C ASP A 295 -6.97 -5.89 -3.03
N PRO A 296 -6.97 -4.54 -2.91
CA PRO A 296 -5.71 -3.79 -3.06
C PRO A 296 -4.57 -4.30 -2.16
N PHE A 297 -4.88 -4.96 -1.04
CA PHE A 297 -3.93 -5.54 -0.07
C PHE A 297 -3.53 -7.00 -0.36
N LEU A 298 -4.14 -7.63 -1.37
CA LEU A 298 -3.89 -9.03 -1.73
C LEU A 298 -3.38 -9.22 -3.16
N GLN A 299 -3.15 -8.13 -3.91
CA GLN A 299 -2.45 -8.22 -5.20
C GLN A 299 -0.96 -8.41 -4.91
N CYS A 300 -0.54 -9.66 -4.84
CA CYS A 300 0.84 -10.14 -4.92
C CYS A 300 0.87 -11.26 -5.94
#